data_AF-A0A0Q5CIR3-F1
#
_entry.id   AF-A0A0Q5CIR3-F1
#
_cell.length_a   1.000
_cell.length_b   1.000
_cell.length_c   1.000
_cell.angle_alpha   90.00
_cell.angle_beta   90.00
_cell.angle_gamma   90.00
#
_symmetry.space_group_name_H-M   'P 1'
#
loop_
_entity.id
_entity.type
_entity.pdbx_description
1 polymer ?
#
loop_
_entity_poly.entity_id
_entity_poly.type
_entity_poly.pdbx_seq_one_letter_code
_entity_poly.pdbx_strand_id
1 'polypeptide(L)'
;MRPIVRSSLALPLLLLAVCVPVAWILLSPAAAAALTALALLEIAMAADTSVPMAGIAARIQHPARRLFLSVGLVLGVLAMRLLLPPTAVAVTQAESPADAAAEAVLQPGLFAAHLAAARPGIAAFGAVFIWLVFSEYLFNVERTSRRAWLGRVEAALARVRFPRAAALGVGVAAAAVSVALADPSVRGALAIGSATGIAAYLANKVVAAWSTRDGAAGWKLHLHAATVVFERGLTVFMLFEILDGSYTLSSTSSSPGLNYLEEAAVAVVGVAIGAVFLARLTATVNAERGLKRLRYLKAGAAYVLGVLSVLLWASLAVPIPGGLAGWFGSVIIGLALLTSIPRRRSLRNQDPVAPAS
;
A
#
# COMPACT_ATOMS: atom_id res chain seq x y z
N MET A 1 -1.18 18.55 21.55
CA MET A 1 -1.29 17.96 20.20
C MET A 1 -0.64 18.81 19.10
N ARG A 2 -0.55 20.14 19.22
CA ARG A 2 0.05 21.04 18.21
C ARG A 2 1.58 20.95 17.97
N PRO A 3 2.47 20.64 18.93
CA PRO A 3 3.92 20.67 18.67
C PRO A 3 4.48 19.41 17.97
N ILE A 4 3.86 18.23 18.17
CA ILE A 4 4.36 16.95 17.60
C ILE A 4 4.04 16.83 16.10
N VAL A 5 2.90 17.36 15.65
CA VAL A 5 2.53 17.40 14.23
C VAL A 5 3.42 18.40 13.47
N ARG A 6 3.84 19.50 14.11
CA ARG A 6 4.74 20.48 13.51
C ARG A 6 6.16 19.95 13.27
N SER A 7 6.73 19.18 14.20
CA SER A 7 8.12 18.69 14.07
C SER A 7 8.29 17.54 13.06
N SER A 8 7.22 16.81 12.77
CA SER A 8 7.26 15.62 11.93
C SER A 8 7.02 15.91 10.45
N LEU A 9 6.21 16.92 10.15
CA LEU A 9 6.00 17.43 8.78
C LEU A 9 7.10 18.42 8.34
N ALA A 10 7.93 18.90 9.27
CA ALA A 10 9.00 19.85 8.96
C ALA A 10 9.99 19.31 7.94
N LEU A 11 10.38 18.04 8.04
CA LEU A 11 11.35 17.44 7.10
C LEU A 11 10.85 17.37 5.65
N PRO A 12 9.68 16.76 5.33
CA PRO A 12 9.19 16.72 3.95
C PRO A 12 8.88 18.12 3.40
N LEU A 13 8.41 19.05 4.23
CA LEU A 13 8.20 20.45 3.81
C LEU A 13 9.52 21.17 3.52
N LEU A 14 10.57 20.91 4.31
CA LEU A 14 11.91 21.44 4.06
C LEU A 14 12.50 20.85 2.78
N LEU A 15 12.33 19.55 2.56
CA LEU A 15 12.73 18.91 1.30
C LEU A 15 12.04 19.57 0.10
N LEU A 16 10.73 19.82 0.17
CA LEU A 16 10.02 20.59 -0.86
C LEU A 16 10.57 22.00 -1.05
N ALA A 17 10.77 22.73 0.05
CA ALA A 17 11.28 24.09 0.04
C ALA A 17 12.71 24.21 -0.52
N VAL A 18 13.49 23.12 -0.53
CA VAL A 18 14.84 23.07 -1.12
C VAL A 18 14.80 22.51 -2.54
N CYS A 19 14.15 21.36 -2.76
CA CYS A 19 14.17 20.66 -4.05
C CYS A 19 13.42 21.43 -5.15
N VAL A 20 12.34 22.15 -4.84
CA VAL A 20 11.59 22.91 -5.86
C VAL A 20 12.41 24.09 -6.41
N PRO A 21 13.04 24.96 -5.58
CA PRO A 21 13.95 25.98 -6.09
C PRO A 21 15.16 25.41 -6.82
N VAL A 22 15.73 24.30 -6.33
CA VAL A 22 16.85 23.63 -7.01
C VAL A 22 16.43 23.13 -8.39
N ALA A 23 15.26 22.50 -8.52
CA ALA A 23 14.71 22.07 -9.81
C ALA A 23 14.44 23.26 -10.75
N TRP A 24 13.98 24.39 -10.21
CA TRP A 24 13.76 25.61 -10.99
C TRP A 24 15.05 26.17 -11.58
N ILE A 25 16.13 26.18 -10.79
CA ILE A 25 17.42 26.77 -11.17
C ILE A 25 18.22 25.83 -12.08
N LEU A 26 18.22 24.52 -11.79
CA LEU A 26 19.09 23.54 -12.46
C LEU A 26 18.46 22.82 -13.65
N LEU A 27 17.13 22.68 -13.67
CA LEU A 27 16.42 21.93 -14.73
C LEU A 27 15.59 22.91 -15.56
N SER A 28 14.43 23.33 -15.04
CA SER A 28 13.57 24.34 -15.65
C SER A 28 12.41 24.75 -14.73
N PRO A 29 11.74 25.88 -15.00
CA PRO A 29 10.47 26.23 -14.36
C PRO A 29 9.41 25.13 -14.47
N ALA A 30 9.39 24.44 -15.62
CA ALA A 30 8.47 23.35 -15.89
C ALA A 30 8.78 22.12 -15.01
N ALA A 31 10.05 21.79 -14.80
CA ALA A 31 10.49 20.74 -13.87
C ALA A 31 10.06 21.04 -12.43
N ALA A 32 10.21 22.29 -11.99
CA ALA A 32 9.81 22.71 -10.66
C ALA A 32 8.28 22.64 -10.45
N ALA A 33 7.50 23.02 -11.46
CA ALA A 33 6.04 22.88 -11.45
C ALA A 33 5.62 21.41 -11.40
N ALA A 34 6.23 20.56 -12.25
CA ALA A 34 6.00 19.12 -12.27
C ALA A 34 6.36 18.46 -10.93
N LEU A 35 7.53 18.80 -10.36
CA LEU A 35 7.95 18.30 -9.06
C LEU A 35 6.98 18.72 -7.95
N THR A 36 6.50 19.97 -7.98
CA THR A 36 5.52 20.47 -7.01
C THR A 36 4.20 19.71 -7.13
N ALA A 37 3.68 19.55 -8.34
CA ALA A 37 2.45 18.82 -8.60
C ALA A 37 2.57 17.36 -8.16
N LEU A 38 3.66 16.69 -8.54
CA LEU A 38 3.95 15.31 -8.17
C LEU A 38 4.07 15.17 -6.65
N ALA A 39 4.88 16.00 -5.99
CA ALA A 39 5.03 15.91 -4.54
C ALA A 39 3.73 16.22 -3.79
N LEU A 40 2.88 17.13 -4.28
CA LEU A 40 1.55 17.38 -3.70
C LEU A 40 0.63 16.17 -3.87
N LEU A 41 0.62 15.54 -5.05
CA LEU A 41 -0.12 14.31 -5.30
C LEU A 41 0.34 13.21 -4.35
N GLU A 42 1.66 13.03 -4.23
CA GLU A 42 2.27 12.04 -3.36
C GLU A 42 1.94 12.25 -1.89
N ILE A 43 1.95 13.50 -1.43
CA ILE A 43 1.55 13.88 -0.08
C ILE A 43 0.07 13.59 0.16
N ALA A 44 -0.81 13.94 -0.79
CA ALA A 44 -2.24 13.69 -0.69
C ALA A 44 -2.54 12.19 -0.57
N MET A 45 -1.92 11.37 -1.42
CA MET A 45 -2.10 9.92 -1.43
C MET A 45 -1.46 9.24 -0.21
N ALA A 46 -0.35 9.76 0.31
CA ALA A 46 0.29 9.24 1.51
C ALA A 46 -0.56 9.40 2.77
N ALA A 47 -1.44 10.41 2.82
CA ALA A 47 -2.32 10.62 3.97
C ALA A 47 -3.24 9.42 4.21
N ASP A 48 -3.86 8.92 3.14
CA ASP A 48 -4.83 7.82 3.21
C ASP A 48 -4.19 6.46 3.51
N THR A 49 -2.93 6.24 3.10
CA THR A 49 -2.23 4.98 3.40
C THR A 49 -1.47 4.95 4.71
N SER A 50 -1.15 6.11 5.29
CA SER A 50 -0.42 6.20 6.55
C SER A 50 -1.14 5.51 7.71
N VAL A 51 -2.47 5.58 7.76
CA VAL A 51 -3.29 5.10 8.88
C VAL A 51 -3.31 3.57 8.97
N PRO A 52 -3.65 2.82 7.89
CA PRO A 52 -3.46 1.36 7.84
C PRO A 52 -2.02 0.94 8.18
N MET A 53 -1.04 1.65 7.61
CA MET A 53 0.38 1.35 7.80
C MET A 53 0.82 1.52 9.26
N ALA A 54 0.34 2.55 9.95
CA ALA A 54 0.64 2.77 11.36
C ALA A 54 0.05 1.66 12.25
N GLY A 55 -1.13 1.15 11.89
CA GLY A 55 -1.75 -0.01 12.54
C GLY A 55 -0.92 -1.29 12.45
N ILE A 56 -0.13 -1.43 11.39
CA ILE A 56 0.81 -2.52 11.18
C ILE A 56 2.12 -2.26 11.92
N ALA A 57 2.70 -1.07 11.77
CA ALA A 57 3.94 -0.66 12.44
C ALA A 57 3.86 -0.82 13.98
N ALA A 58 2.66 -0.65 14.54
CA ALA A 58 2.34 -0.91 15.94
C ALA A 58 2.68 -2.32 16.44
N ARG A 59 2.62 -3.32 15.55
CA ARG A 59 2.86 -4.73 15.87
C ARG A 59 4.35 -5.07 15.90
N ILE A 60 5.19 -4.17 15.39
CA ILE A 60 6.64 -4.34 15.34
C ILE A 60 7.21 -3.92 16.70
N GLN A 61 8.08 -4.74 17.27
CA GLN A 61 8.74 -4.42 18.55
C GLN A 61 9.88 -3.41 18.34
N HIS A 62 10.24 -2.69 19.42
CA HIS A 62 11.43 -1.86 19.43
C HIS A 62 12.69 -2.75 19.54
N PRO A 63 13.79 -2.47 18.83
CA PRO A 63 14.11 -1.27 18.02
C PRO A 63 13.66 -1.33 16.56
N ALA A 64 13.26 -2.49 16.04
CA ALA A 64 12.90 -2.69 14.64
C ALA A 64 11.81 -1.73 14.14
N ARG A 65 10.84 -1.38 15.00
CA ARG A 65 9.80 -0.38 14.67
C ARG A 65 10.37 0.98 14.28
N ARG A 66 11.43 1.44 14.95
CA ARG A 66 12.07 2.72 14.62
C ARG A 66 12.75 2.64 13.26
N LEU A 67 13.52 1.58 13.02
CA LEU A 67 14.20 1.36 11.74
C LEU A 67 13.20 1.23 10.58
N PHE A 68 12.09 0.51 10.78
CA PHE A 68 11.01 0.38 9.81
C PHE A 68 10.38 1.74 9.48
N LEU A 69 10.04 2.54 10.49
CA LEU A 69 9.40 3.84 10.28
C LEU A 69 10.35 4.93 9.76
N SER A 70 11.67 4.79 9.94
CA SER A 70 12.64 5.78 9.46
C SER A 70 13.19 5.47 8.08
N VAL A 71 13.72 4.27 7.89
CA VAL A 71 14.46 3.87 6.68
C VAL A 71 13.71 2.79 5.93
N GLY A 72 13.17 1.79 6.63
CA GLY A 72 12.53 0.64 5.99
C GLY A 72 11.33 1.01 5.12
N LEU A 73 10.46 1.92 5.58
CA LEU A 73 9.30 2.36 4.82
C LEU A 73 9.72 3.24 3.64
N VAL A 74 10.71 4.13 3.83
CA VAL A 74 11.21 4.99 2.75
C VAL A 74 11.87 4.15 1.66
N LEU A 75 12.81 3.27 2.02
CA LEU A 75 13.45 2.35 1.08
C LEU A 75 12.43 1.38 0.47
N GLY A 76 11.44 0.94 1.24
CA GLY A 76 10.36 0.09 0.73
C GLY A 76 9.56 0.80 -0.36
N VAL A 77 9.13 2.04 -0.14
CA VAL A 77 8.42 2.83 -1.15
C VAL A 77 9.30 3.10 -2.35
N LEU A 78 10.55 3.53 -2.15
CA LEU A 78 11.50 3.78 -3.24
C LEU A 78 11.75 2.52 -4.08
N ALA A 79 12.06 1.39 -3.44
CA ALA A 79 12.31 0.13 -4.13
C ALA A 79 11.08 -0.32 -4.91
N MET A 80 9.92 -0.28 -4.27
CA MET A 80 8.68 -0.70 -4.91
C MET A 80 8.27 0.25 -6.05
N ARG A 81 8.60 1.53 -5.99
CA ARG A 81 8.24 2.48 -7.06
C ARG A 81 9.24 2.56 -8.19
N LEU A 82 10.52 2.46 -7.88
CA LEU A 82 11.58 2.63 -8.86
C LEU A 82 12.05 1.31 -9.47
N LEU A 83 11.98 0.20 -8.72
CA LEU A 83 12.48 -1.09 -9.20
C LEU A 83 11.36 -1.97 -9.77
N LEU A 84 10.15 -1.97 -9.18
CA LEU A 84 9.12 -2.88 -9.66
C LEU A 84 8.71 -2.62 -11.11
N PRO A 85 8.44 -1.38 -11.56
CA PRO A 85 8.03 -1.17 -12.95
C PRO A 85 9.07 -1.68 -13.96
N PRO A 86 10.38 -1.35 -13.85
CA PRO A 86 11.40 -1.94 -14.72
C PRO A 86 11.52 -3.45 -14.62
N THR A 87 11.46 -4.02 -13.41
CA THR A 87 11.53 -5.49 -13.27
C THR A 87 10.33 -6.20 -13.89
N ALA A 88 9.15 -5.60 -13.82
CA ALA A 88 7.96 -6.15 -14.44
C ALA A 88 8.07 -6.13 -15.96
N VAL A 89 8.53 -5.01 -16.54
CA VAL A 89 8.82 -4.90 -17.97
C VAL A 89 9.87 -5.94 -18.38
N ALA A 90 10.99 -6.04 -17.65
CA ALA A 90 12.06 -6.99 -17.93
C ALA A 90 11.57 -8.44 -18.01
N VAL A 91 10.72 -8.86 -17.07
CA VAL A 91 10.14 -10.20 -17.06
C VAL A 91 9.20 -10.42 -18.25
N THR A 92 8.39 -9.43 -18.59
CA THR A 92 7.41 -9.56 -19.68
C THR A 92 8.00 -9.47 -21.07
N GLN A 93 9.01 -8.64 -21.27
CA GLN A 93 9.71 -8.46 -22.55
C GLN A 93 10.90 -9.43 -22.68
N ALA A 94 11.17 -10.24 -21.66
CA ALA A 94 12.30 -11.16 -21.59
C ALA A 94 13.66 -10.47 -21.85
N GLU A 95 13.79 -9.24 -21.38
CA GLU A 95 15.01 -8.43 -21.45
C GLU A 95 15.71 -8.39 -20.08
N SER A 96 16.93 -7.85 -20.03
CA SER A 96 17.63 -7.72 -18.75
C SER A 96 17.01 -6.61 -17.88
N PRO A 97 16.99 -6.76 -16.53
CA PRO A 97 16.49 -5.69 -15.65
C PRO A 97 17.24 -4.37 -15.78
N ALA A 98 18.51 -4.43 -16.19
CA ALA A 98 19.32 -3.23 -16.44
C ALA A 98 18.86 -2.50 -17.71
N ASP A 99 18.52 -3.26 -18.76
CA ASP A 99 18.00 -2.69 -20.01
C ASP A 99 16.62 -2.07 -19.79
N ALA A 100 15.72 -2.74 -19.07
CA ALA A 100 14.41 -2.19 -18.73
C ALA A 100 14.51 -0.91 -17.88
N ALA A 101 15.49 -0.85 -16.97
CA ALA A 101 15.75 0.35 -16.16
C ALA A 101 16.36 1.48 -17.01
N ALA A 102 17.22 1.14 -17.97
CA ALA A 102 17.73 2.09 -18.94
C ALA A 102 16.61 2.60 -19.85
N GLU A 103 15.71 1.74 -20.30
CA GLU A 103 14.53 2.09 -21.11
C GLU A 103 13.62 3.06 -20.36
N ALA A 104 13.37 2.82 -19.07
CA ALA A 104 12.57 3.70 -18.21
C ALA A 104 13.10 5.14 -18.15
N VAL A 105 14.41 5.32 -18.30
CA VAL A 105 15.07 6.63 -18.22
C VAL A 105 15.32 7.23 -19.61
N LEU A 106 15.79 6.43 -20.56
CA LEU A 106 16.25 6.90 -21.88
C LEU A 106 15.14 6.90 -22.93
N GLN A 107 14.11 6.07 -22.75
CA GLN A 107 13.01 5.87 -23.71
C GLN A 107 11.65 5.75 -22.99
N PRO A 108 11.22 6.79 -22.24
CA PRO A 108 10.03 6.72 -21.37
C PRO A 108 8.74 6.36 -22.12
N GLY A 109 8.62 6.75 -23.40
CA GLY A 109 7.47 6.39 -24.24
C GLY A 109 7.40 4.90 -24.58
N LEU A 110 8.55 4.28 -24.89
CA LEU A 110 8.63 2.83 -25.14
C LEU A 110 8.36 2.06 -23.84
N PHE A 111 8.98 2.50 -22.75
CA PHE A 111 8.77 1.93 -21.42
C PHE A 111 7.29 1.93 -21.01
N ALA A 112 6.60 3.05 -21.21
CA ALA A 112 5.17 3.16 -20.92
C ALA A 112 4.33 2.17 -21.75
N ALA A 113 4.68 1.94 -23.02
CA ALA A 113 3.99 0.98 -23.87
C ALA A 113 4.24 -0.47 -23.41
N HIS A 114 5.49 -0.84 -23.13
CA HIS A 114 5.82 -2.16 -22.62
C HIS A 114 5.17 -2.44 -21.26
N LEU A 115 5.16 -1.44 -20.38
CA LEU A 115 4.54 -1.54 -19.06
C LEU A 115 3.01 -1.65 -19.15
N ALA A 116 2.37 -0.91 -20.08
CA ALA A 116 0.95 -1.07 -20.37
C ALA A 116 0.61 -2.49 -20.86
N ALA A 117 1.48 -3.09 -21.69
CA ALA A 117 1.33 -4.47 -22.13
C ALA A 117 1.51 -5.48 -20.98
N ALA A 118 2.38 -5.20 -20.01
CA ALA A 118 2.60 -6.03 -18.83
C ALA A 118 1.46 -5.96 -17.80
N ARG A 119 0.70 -4.85 -17.79
CA ARG A 119 -0.31 -4.52 -16.76
C ARG A 119 -1.29 -5.66 -16.43
N PRO A 120 -1.89 -6.39 -17.40
CA PRO A 120 -2.88 -7.43 -17.06
C PRO A 120 -2.30 -8.54 -16.18
N GLY A 121 -1.07 -8.97 -16.44
CA GLY A 121 -0.39 -9.97 -15.63
C GLY A 121 -0.06 -9.47 -14.22
N ILE A 122 0.42 -8.22 -14.11
CA ILE A 122 0.77 -7.60 -12.82
C ILE A 122 -0.49 -7.37 -11.97
N ALA A 123 -1.58 -6.92 -12.56
CA ALA A 123 -2.86 -6.73 -11.88
C ALA A 123 -3.42 -8.07 -11.36
N ALA A 124 -3.34 -9.14 -12.15
CA ALA A 124 -3.76 -10.48 -11.72
C ALA A 124 -2.90 -11.02 -10.56
N PHE A 125 -1.57 -10.83 -10.64
CA PHE A 125 -0.65 -11.13 -9.55
C PHE A 125 -1.06 -10.39 -8.26
N GLY A 126 -1.29 -9.08 -8.36
CA GLY A 126 -1.61 -8.23 -7.22
C GLY A 126 -2.95 -8.59 -6.58
N ALA A 127 -3.96 -8.84 -7.41
CA ALA A 127 -5.31 -9.19 -6.97
C ALA A 127 -5.28 -10.43 -6.08
N VAL A 128 -4.66 -11.52 -6.55
CA VAL A 128 -4.61 -12.77 -5.79
C VAL A 128 -3.71 -12.64 -4.56
N PHE A 129 -2.55 -12.00 -4.68
CA PHE A 129 -1.62 -11.81 -3.55
C PHE A 129 -2.30 -11.04 -2.40
N ILE A 130 -2.92 -9.90 -2.71
CA ILE A 130 -3.61 -9.07 -1.72
C ILE A 130 -4.84 -9.78 -1.16
N TRP A 131 -5.58 -10.51 -2.01
CA TRP A 131 -6.71 -11.32 -1.54
C TRP A 131 -6.26 -12.35 -0.50
N LEU A 132 -5.14 -13.03 -0.72
CA LEU A 132 -4.61 -14.01 0.24
C LEU A 132 -4.24 -13.35 1.56
N VAL A 133 -3.59 -12.19 1.53
CA VAL A 133 -3.30 -11.39 2.75
C VAL A 133 -4.59 -10.95 3.46
N PHE A 134 -5.61 -10.51 2.71
CA PHE A 134 -6.92 -10.13 3.26
C PHE A 134 -7.65 -11.34 3.87
N SER A 135 -7.64 -12.48 3.18
CA SER A 135 -8.38 -13.67 3.57
C SER A 135 -7.81 -14.31 4.85
N GLU A 136 -6.52 -14.18 5.13
CA GLU A 136 -5.95 -14.50 6.44
C GLU A 136 -6.64 -13.72 7.56
N TYR A 137 -6.95 -12.45 7.32
CA TYR A 137 -7.67 -11.63 8.27
C TYR A 137 -9.17 -11.97 8.31
N LEU A 138 -9.77 -12.28 7.14
CA LEU A 138 -11.19 -12.62 7.02
C LEU A 138 -11.54 -13.91 7.76
N PHE A 139 -10.70 -14.94 7.66
CA PHE A 139 -10.96 -16.27 8.20
C PHE A 139 -10.27 -16.54 9.57
N ASN A 140 -9.70 -15.52 10.23
CA ASN A 140 -9.01 -15.71 11.51
C ASN A 140 -9.99 -15.91 12.69
N VAL A 141 -9.92 -17.07 13.33
CA VAL A 141 -10.78 -17.49 14.46
C VAL A 141 -10.52 -16.67 15.74
N GLU A 142 -9.30 -16.18 15.99
CA GLU A 142 -8.99 -15.36 17.18
C GLU A 142 -9.76 -14.03 17.17
N ARG A 143 -10.28 -13.64 16.00
CA ARG A 143 -11.08 -12.44 15.78
C ARG A 143 -12.45 -12.53 16.45
N THR A 144 -13.03 -13.72 16.63
CA THR A 144 -14.36 -13.90 17.24
C THR A 144 -14.43 -13.36 18.68
N SER A 145 -13.29 -13.34 19.39
CA SER A 145 -13.17 -12.74 20.74
C SER A 145 -13.23 -11.20 20.75
N ARG A 146 -12.90 -10.55 19.63
CA ARG A 146 -12.91 -9.09 19.47
C ARG A 146 -14.15 -8.71 18.67
N ARG A 147 -15.12 -8.03 19.29
CA ARG A 147 -16.37 -7.56 18.65
C ARG A 147 -16.16 -7.19 17.17
N ALA A 148 -16.71 -8.02 16.28
CA ALA A 148 -16.61 -7.87 14.83
C ALA A 148 -17.12 -6.50 14.37
N TRP A 149 -16.48 -5.88 13.38
CA TRP A 149 -16.90 -4.57 12.86
C TRP A 149 -18.22 -4.66 12.10
N LEU A 150 -18.38 -5.70 11.28
CA LEU A 150 -19.62 -6.03 10.54
C LEU A 150 -20.53 -7.01 11.31
N GLY A 151 -20.23 -7.28 12.59
CA GLY A 151 -21.06 -8.11 13.45
C GLY A 151 -21.15 -9.59 13.02
N ARG A 152 -22.37 -10.08 12.74
CA ARG A 152 -22.68 -11.52 12.60
C ARG A 152 -22.08 -12.16 11.34
N VAL A 153 -22.02 -11.43 10.22
CA VAL A 153 -21.47 -11.95 8.95
C VAL A 153 -19.99 -12.27 9.08
N GLU A 154 -19.24 -11.33 9.67
CA GLU A 154 -17.81 -11.49 9.95
C GLU A 154 -17.55 -12.61 10.96
N ALA A 155 -18.40 -12.75 11.99
CA ALA A 155 -18.30 -13.85 12.95
C ALA A 155 -18.60 -15.23 12.32
N ALA A 156 -19.44 -15.30 11.28
CA ALA A 156 -19.68 -16.54 10.54
C ALA A 156 -18.48 -16.94 9.68
N LEU A 157 -17.90 -15.98 8.94
CA LEU A 157 -16.70 -16.20 8.11
C LEU A 157 -15.48 -16.58 8.96
N ALA A 158 -15.35 -16.03 10.17
CA ALA A 158 -14.26 -16.40 11.08
C ALA A 158 -14.34 -17.84 11.65
N ARG A 159 -15.47 -18.57 11.47
CA ARG A 159 -15.68 -19.94 12.00
C ARG A 159 -15.35 -21.05 11.01
N VAL A 160 -14.67 -20.74 9.90
CA VAL A 160 -14.28 -21.76 8.92
C VAL A 160 -13.27 -22.74 9.53
N ARG A 161 -13.55 -24.05 9.39
CA ARG A 161 -12.74 -25.14 9.98
C ARG A 161 -11.28 -25.15 9.48
N PHE A 162 -11.06 -24.78 8.22
CA PHE A 162 -9.74 -24.74 7.58
C PHE A 162 -9.49 -23.37 6.93
N PRO A 163 -9.15 -22.33 7.71
CA PRO A 163 -9.12 -20.96 7.22
C PRO A 163 -8.10 -20.73 6.10
N ARG A 164 -6.94 -21.40 6.17
CA ARG A 164 -5.90 -21.33 5.12
C ARG A 164 -6.34 -21.99 3.80
N ALA A 165 -7.03 -23.11 3.87
CA ALA A 165 -7.53 -23.79 2.67
C ALA A 165 -8.66 -23.00 2.01
N ALA A 166 -9.56 -22.40 2.80
CA ALA A 166 -10.60 -21.52 2.29
C ALA A 166 -10.03 -20.24 1.66
N ALA A 167 -9.03 -19.61 2.31
CA ALA A 167 -8.28 -18.49 1.75
C ALA A 167 -7.73 -18.78 0.34
N LEU A 168 -6.98 -19.87 0.22
CA LEU A 168 -6.41 -20.31 -1.04
C LEU A 168 -7.48 -20.70 -2.07
N GLY A 169 -8.49 -21.46 -1.65
CA GLY A 169 -9.56 -21.92 -2.54
C GLY A 169 -10.33 -20.76 -3.19
N VAL A 170 -10.72 -19.75 -2.40
CA VAL A 170 -11.41 -18.58 -2.95
C VAL A 170 -10.49 -17.75 -3.85
N GLY A 171 -9.22 -17.58 -3.47
CA GLY A 171 -8.25 -16.85 -4.29
C GLY A 171 -8.00 -17.52 -5.65
N VAL A 172 -7.82 -18.84 -5.66
CA VAL A 172 -7.66 -19.65 -6.89
C VAL A 172 -8.93 -19.64 -7.74
N ALA A 173 -10.10 -19.78 -7.12
CA ALA A 173 -11.37 -19.73 -7.85
C ALA A 173 -11.59 -18.37 -8.52
N ALA A 174 -11.35 -17.28 -7.80
CA ALA A 174 -11.46 -15.93 -8.35
C ALA A 174 -10.44 -15.68 -9.48
N ALA A 175 -9.20 -16.15 -9.32
CA ALA A 175 -8.20 -16.13 -10.39
C ALA A 175 -8.66 -16.90 -11.64
N ALA A 176 -9.16 -18.13 -11.46
CA ALA A 176 -9.64 -18.95 -12.56
C ALA A 176 -10.82 -18.31 -13.30
N VAL A 177 -11.77 -17.71 -12.56
CA VAL A 177 -12.88 -16.94 -13.14
C VAL A 177 -12.34 -15.75 -13.93
N SER A 178 -11.39 -14.99 -13.39
CA SER A 178 -10.81 -13.84 -14.08
C SER A 178 -10.14 -14.23 -15.41
N VAL A 179 -9.41 -15.37 -15.43
CA VAL A 179 -8.79 -15.92 -16.64
C VAL A 179 -9.86 -16.40 -17.62
N ALA A 180 -10.92 -17.06 -17.15
CA ALA A 180 -11.99 -17.57 -18.01
C ALA A 180 -12.77 -16.45 -18.72
N LEU A 181 -13.01 -15.34 -18.02
CA LEU A 181 -13.73 -14.17 -18.54
C LEU A 181 -12.87 -13.25 -19.42
N ALA A 182 -11.55 -13.33 -19.33
CA ALA A 182 -10.65 -12.46 -20.08
C ALA A 182 -10.53 -12.85 -21.56
N ASP A 183 -10.14 -11.87 -22.38
CA ASP A 183 -9.85 -12.04 -23.80
C ASP A 183 -8.71 -13.06 -24.02
N PRO A 184 -8.79 -13.92 -25.07
CA PRO A 184 -7.79 -14.95 -25.31
C PRO A 184 -6.34 -14.46 -25.38
N SER A 185 -6.12 -13.22 -25.83
CA SER A 185 -4.80 -12.60 -25.95
C SER A 185 -4.08 -12.37 -24.61
N VAL A 186 -4.82 -12.16 -23.51
CA VAL A 186 -4.25 -11.85 -22.19
C VAL A 186 -4.37 -12.99 -21.18
N ARG A 187 -5.10 -14.06 -21.49
CA ARG A 187 -5.31 -15.21 -20.57
C ARG A 187 -4.02 -15.80 -20.03
N GLY A 188 -3.01 -15.94 -20.89
CA GLY A 188 -1.70 -16.45 -20.48
C GLY A 188 -1.05 -15.58 -19.41
N ALA A 189 -1.03 -14.26 -19.62
CA ALA A 189 -0.49 -13.30 -18.66
C ALA A 189 -1.24 -13.31 -17.33
N LEU A 190 -2.59 -13.38 -17.35
CA LEU A 190 -3.40 -13.45 -16.14
C LEU A 190 -3.15 -14.74 -15.36
N ALA A 191 -3.04 -15.88 -16.04
CA ALA A 191 -2.80 -17.18 -15.40
C ALA A 191 -1.42 -17.23 -14.75
N ILE A 192 -0.38 -16.80 -15.47
CA ILE A 192 1.00 -16.73 -14.95
C ILE A 192 1.09 -15.73 -13.80
N GLY A 193 0.50 -14.54 -13.96
CA GLY A 193 0.46 -13.51 -12.92
C GLY A 193 -0.21 -14.03 -11.65
N SER A 194 -1.40 -14.62 -11.78
CA SER A 194 -2.13 -15.21 -10.65
C SER A 194 -1.35 -16.31 -9.94
N ALA A 195 -0.76 -17.25 -10.71
CA ALA A 195 0.05 -18.34 -10.15
C ALA A 195 1.28 -17.80 -9.40
N THR A 196 1.95 -16.81 -9.98
CA THR A 196 3.13 -16.17 -9.37
C THR A 196 2.75 -15.38 -8.12
N GLY A 197 1.57 -14.75 -8.09
CA GLY A 197 1.04 -14.06 -6.91
C GLY A 197 0.78 -15.02 -5.74
N ILE A 198 0.18 -16.18 -6.03
CA ILE A 198 -0.02 -17.25 -5.05
C ILE A 198 1.33 -17.77 -4.54
N ALA A 199 2.26 -18.05 -5.46
CA ALA A 199 3.58 -18.56 -5.12
C ALA A 199 4.37 -17.56 -4.24
N ALA A 200 4.37 -16.28 -4.59
CA ALA A 200 5.03 -15.22 -3.82
C ALA A 200 4.45 -15.11 -2.40
N TYR A 201 3.13 -15.18 -2.26
CA TYR A 201 2.47 -15.20 -0.96
C TYR A 201 2.90 -16.42 -0.13
N LEU A 202 2.83 -17.63 -0.70
CA LEU A 202 3.18 -18.87 0.00
C LEU A 202 4.66 -18.89 0.41
N ALA A 203 5.56 -18.49 -0.50
CA ALA A 203 6.99 -18.38 -0.24
C ALA A 203 7.26 -17.43 0.94
N ASN A 204 6.62 -16.25 0.96
CA ASN A 204 6.77 -15.30 2.05
C ASN A 204 6.31 -15.90 3.40
N LYS A 205 5.22 -16.66 3.42
CA LYS A 205 4.74 -17.34 4.64
C LYS A 205 5.66 -18.46 5.11
N VAL A 206 6.27 -19.21 4.20
CA VAL A 206 7.26 -20.24 4.54
C VAL A 206 8.47 -19.59 5.22
N VAL A 207 9.01 -18.52 4.64
CA VAL A 207 10.15 -17.78 5.22
C VAL A 207 9.76 -17.20 6.59
N ALA A 208 8.57 -16.59 6.69
CA ALA A 208 8.08 -16.04 7.95
C ALA A 208 7.94 -17.10 9.05
N ALA A 209 7.37 -18.26 8.73
CA ALA A 209 7.21 -19.36 9.69
C ALA A 209 8.56 -19.94 10.14
N TRP A 210 9.50 -20.08 9.20
CA TRP A 210 10.86 -20.55 9.50
C TRP A 210 11.62 -19.57 10.41
N SER A 211 11.49 -18.26 10.16
CA SER A 211 12.14 -17.22 10.99
C SER A 211 11.68 -17.21 12.45
N THR A 212 10.50 -17.77 12.76
CA THR A 212 9.91 -17.79 14.11
C THR A 212 10.08 -19.11 14.86
N ARG A 213 10.65 -20.15 14.22
CA ARG A 213 10.54 -21.54 14.70
C ARG A 213 11.48 -21.91 15.86
N ASP A 214 12.65 -21.25 15.96
CA ASP A 214 13.63 -21.49 17.03
C ASP A 214 14.14 -20.16 17.59
N GLY A 215 14.14 -20.02 18.92
CA GLY A 215 14.41 -18.77 19.63
C GLY A 215 15.65 -17.98 19.15
N ALA A 216 15.39 -16.69 18.89
CA ALA A 216 16.27 -15.52 19.07
C ALA A 216 17.73 -15.55 18.55
N ALA A 217 17.98 -16.07 17.36
CA ALA A 217 19.13 -15.54 16.59
C ALA A 217 18.77 -14.15 16.05
N GLY A 218 19.59 -13.13 16.31
CA GLY A 218 19.29 -11.73 15.92
C GLY A 218 18.96 -11.56 14.44
N TRP A 219 19.63 -12.30 13.55
CA TRP A 219 19.36 -12.27 12.11
C TRP A 219 18.00 -12.90 11.71
N LYS A 220 17.49 -13.90 12.46
CA LYS A 220 16.15 -14.48 12.20
C LYS A 220 15.05 -13.44 12.44
N LEU A 221 15.23 -12.56 13.44
CA LEU A 221 14.30 -11.45 13.68
C LEU A 221 14.33 -10.44 12.52
N HIS A 222 15.50 -10.17 11.95
CA HIS A 222 15.65 -9.28 10.80
C HIS A 222 14.99 -9.88 9.56
N LEU A 223 15.12 -11.19 9.35
CA LEU A 223 14.46 -11.90 8.27
C LEU A 223 12.93 -11.90 8.43
N HIS A 224 12.42 -12.14 9.64
CA HIS A 224 10.99 -12.01 9.92
C HIS A 224 10.49 -10.60 9.59
N ALA A 225 11.21 -9.56 10.03
CA ALA A 225 10.88 -8.18 9.71
C ALA A 225 10.86 -7.96 8.18
N ALA A 226 11.84 -8.48 7.44
CA ALA A 226 11.88 -8.38 5.98
C ALA A 226 10.66 -9.00 5.30
N THR A 227 10.17 -10.17 5.75
CA THR A 227 8.94 -10.79 5.20
C THR A 227 7.70 -9.92 5.40
N VAL A 228 7.63 -9.23 6.54
CA VAL A 228 6.55 -8.27 6.82
C VAL A 228 6.70 -7.04 5.92
N VAL A 229 7.91 -6.49 5.77
CA VAL A 229 8.16 -5.36 4.87
C VAL A 229 7.79 -5.70 3.44
N PHE A 230 8.18 -6.87 2.95
CA PHE A 230 7.88 -7.33 1.59
C PHE A 230 6.36 -7.41 1.34
N GLU A 231 5.61 -8.10 2.20
CA GLU A 231 4.16 -8.24 2.08
C GLU A 231 3.46 -6.87 2.03
N ARG A 232 3.95 -5.92 2.82
CA ARG A 232 3.39 -4.56 2.89
C ARG A 232 3.80 -3.68 1.72
N GLY A 233 5.07 -3.68 1.35
CA GLY A 233 5.59 -2.93 0.21
C GLY A 233 4.88 -3.34 -1.08
N LEU A 234 4.72 -4.65 -1.29
CA LEU A 234 4.03 -5.19 -2.45
C LEU A 234 2.55 -4.81 -2.48
N THR A 235 1.86 -4.85 -1.33
CA THR A 235 0.47 -4.41 -1.22
C THR A 235 0.31 -2.93 -1.59
N VAL A 236 1.21 -2.07 -1.11
CA VAL A 236 1.21 -0.63 -1.37
C VAL A 236 1.52 -0.34 -2.85
N PHE A 237 2.48 -1.06 -3.44
CA PHE A 237 2.76 -0.98 -4.86
C PHE A 237 1.53 -1.29 -5.70
N MET A 238 0.86 -2.41 -5.42
CA MET A 238 -0.32 -2.83 -6.18
C MET A 238 -1.48 -1.84 -6.02
N LEU A 239 -1.60 -1.20 -4.84
CA LEU A 239 -2.57 -0.13 -4.59
C LEU A 239 -2.32 1.10 -5.45
N PHE A 240 -1.07 1.53 -5.58
CA PHE A 240 -0.76 2.82 -6.18
C PHE A 240 -0.31 2.72 -7.62
N GLU A 241 0.62 1.84 -7.96
CA GLU A 241 1.21 1.84 -9.30
C GLU A 241 0.33 1.12 -10.33
N ILE A 242 -0.45 0.13 -9.90
CA ILE A 242 -1.23 -0.71 -10.82
C ILE A 242 -2.68 -0.25 -10.95
N LEU A 243 -3.30 0.19 -9.86
CA LEU A 243 -4.64 0.76 -9.92
C LEU A 243 -4.67 2.22 -10.36
N ASP A 244 -3.63 3.00 -10.06
CA ASP A 244 -3.64 4.39 -10.52
C ASP A 244 -3.62 4.46 -12.03
N GLY A 245 -2.91 3.56 -12.70
CA GLY A 245 -2.96 3.40 -14.16
C GLY A 245 -2.48 4.62 -14.95
N SER A 246 -2.36 5.77 -14.29
CA SER A 246 -1.55 6.92 -14.62
C SER A 246 -0.19 6.67 -14.01
N TYR A 247 0.71 6.10 -14.78
CA TYR A 247 2.11 6.18 -14.45
C TYR A 247 2.43 7.67 -14.25
N THR A 248 3.02 7.98 -13.09
CA THR A 248 3.59 9.29 -12.75
C THR A 248 4.72 9.71 -13.70
N LEU A 249 5.10 8.84 -14.64
CA LEU A 249 5.96 9.13 -15.80
C LEU A 249 5.18 9.53 -17.06
N SER A 250 3.85 9.47 -17.05
CA SER A 250 3.01 9.67 -18.23
C SER A 250 1.69 10.40 -17.94
N SER A 251 1.62 11.30 -16.96
CA SER A 251 0.47 12.21 -16.85
C SER A 251 0.50 13.23 -18.00
N THR A 252 0.17 12.77 -19.22
CA THR A 252 -0.42 13.49 -20.36
C THR A 252 -0.02 14.96 -20.55
N SER A 253 1.22 15.23 -20.27
CA SER A 253 1.96 16.43 -20.52
C SER A 253 3.38 15.93 -20.40
N SER A 254 3.97 15.50 -21.51
CA SER A 254 5.31 15.96 -21.82
C SER A 254 5.35 17.43 -21.37
N SER A 255 5.90 17.69 -20.20
CA SER A 255 5.94 19.06 -19.70
C SER A 255 6.76 19.79 -20.77
N PRO A 256 6.17 20.70 -21.56
CA PRO A 256 6.78 21.10 -22.82
C PRO A 256 8.18 21.63 -22.54
N GLY A 257 9.23 20.91 -22.98
CA GLY A 257 10.62 21.29 -22.78
C GLY A 257 11.43 20.52 -21.74
N LEU A 258 10.91 19.47 -21.08
CA LEU A 258 11.77 18.56 -20.31
C LEU A 258 12.38 17.47 -21.20
N ASN A 259 13.65 17.14 -20.96
CA ASN A 259 14.26 15.94 -21.53
C ASN A 259 13.98 14.72 -20.62
N TYR A 260 14.23 13.52 -21.16
CA TYR A 260 13.93 12.25 -20.49
C TYR A 260 14.69 12.06 -19.15
N LEU A 261 15.90 12.63 -19.01
CA LEU A 261 16.66 12.59 -17.75
C LEU A 261 16.04 13.50 -16.69
N GLU A 262 15.55 14.68 -17.10
CA GLU A 262 14.88 15.63 -16.21
C GLU A 262 13.55 15.06 -15.71
N GLU A 263 12.77 14.41 -16.58
CA GLU A 263 11.53 13.73 -16.20
C GLU A 263 11.79 12.61 -15.18
N ALA A 264 12.79 11.76 -15.45
CA ALA A 264 13.20 10.70 -14.52
C ALA A 264 13.69 11.26 -13.17
N ALA A 265 14.48 12.34 -13.20
CA ALA A 265 14.97 13.00 -11.99
C ALA A 265 13.82 13.59 -11.16
N VAL A 266 12.88 14.30 -11.80
CA VAL A 266 11.69 14.85 -11.14
C VAL A 266 10.84 13.73 -10.51
N ALA A 267 10.65 12.63 -11.23
CA ALA A 267 9.90 11.47 -10.72
C ALA A 267 10.57 10.85 -9.47
N VAL A 268 11.88 10.57 -9.53
CA VAL A 268 12.64 10.01 -8.40
C VAL A 268 12.59 10.92 -7.18
N VAL A 269 12.78 12.23 -7.36
CA VAL A 269 12.76 13.20 -6.25
C VAL A 269 11.35 13.32 -5.67
N GLY A 270 10.31 13.41 -6.51
CA GLY A 270 8.92 13.49 -6.05
C GLY A 270 8.51 12.25 -5.25
N VAL A 271 8.84 11.06 -5.76
CA VAL A 271 8.61 9.79 -5.06
C VAL A 271 9.38 9.73 -3.74
N ALA A 272 10.63 10.19 -3.69
CA ALA A 272 11.42 10.23 -2.46
C ALA A 272 10.82 11.15 -1.39
N ILE A 273 10.35 12.35 -1.79
CA ILE A 273 9.65 13.28 -0.90
C ILE A 273 8.38 12.64 -0.36
N GLY A 274 7.57 12.02 -1.23
CA GLY A 274 6.36 11.28 -0.86
C GLY A 274 6.64 10.15 0.13
N ALA A 275 7.68 9.36 -0.12
CA ALA A 275 8.11 8.27 0.75
C ALA A 275 8.50 8.77 2.15
N VAL A 276 9.28 9.86 2.22
CA VAL A 276 9.65 10.50 3.49
C VAL A 276 8.41 11.04 4.21
N PHE A 277 7.50 11.69 3.48
CA PHE A 277 6.24 12.19 4.04
C PHE A 277 5.40 11.05 4.62
N LEU A 278 5.17 9.97 3.86
CA LEU A 278 4.45 8.79 4.31
C LEU A 278 5.07 8.19 5.58
N ALA A 279 6.40 8.04 5.60
CA ALA A 279 7.14 7.51 6.74
C ALA A 279 6.97 8.37 8.00
N ARG A 280 7.13 9.70 7.87
CA ARG A 280 6.96 10.64 8.98
C ARG A 280 5.51 10.68 9.47
N LEU A 281 4.54 10.72 8.56
CA LEU A 281 3.13 10.71 8.91
C LEU A 281 2.77 9.43 9.65
N THR A 282 3.17 8.28 9.13
CA THR A 282 2.97 6.96 9.75
C THR A 282 3.60 6.90 11.15
N ALA A 283 4.80 7.46 11.34
CA ALA A 283 5.49 7.47 12.64
C ALA A 283 4.78 8.34 13.69
N THR A 284 4.07 9.39 13.27
CA THR A 284 3.35 10.29 14.18
C THR A 284 1.99 9.77 14.60
N VAL A 285 1.40 8.89 13.79
CA VAL A 285 0.18 8.19 14.14
C VAL A 285 0.49 7.30 15.34
N ASN A 286 0.15 7.80 16.52
CA ASN A 286 0.49 7.14 17.79
C ASN A 286 -0.30 5.85 17.94
N ALA A 287 0.32 4.76 17.50
CA ALA A 287 -0.23 3.42 17.51
C ALA A 287 -0.74 2.98 18.90
N GLU A 288 0.00 3.20 19.98
CA GLU A 288 -0.31 2.60 21.28
C GLU A 288 -1.50 3.27 22.00
N ARG A 289 -1.64 4.60 21.88
CA ARG A 289 -2.79 5.35 22.42
C ARG A 289 -3.93 5.50 21.41
N GLY A 290 -3.61 5.53 20.12
CA GLY A 290 -4.54 5.62 19.00
C GLY A 290 -5.24 4.29 18.71
N LEU A 291 -4.52 3.17 18.56
CA LEU A 291 -5.13 1.86 18.22
C LEU A 291 -5.93 1.26 19.37
N LYS A 292 -5.55 1.48 20.63
CA LYS A 292 -6.37 1.08 21.78
C LYS A 292 -7.70 1.83 21.81
N ARG A 293 -7.74 3.08 21.36
CA ARG A 293 -8.98 3.86 21.18
C ARG A 293 -9.70 3.53 19.87
N LEU A 294 -8.98 3.13 18.83
CA LEU A 294 -9.49 2.91 17.48
C LEU A 294 -9.76 1.43 17.18
N ARG A 295 -10.68 0.84 17.95
CA ARG A 295 -10.98 -0.61 17.97
C ARG A 295 -11.17 -1.22 16.58
N TYR A 296 -11.88 -0.55 15.68
CA TYR A 296 -12.24 -1.08 14.36
C TYR A 296 -11.25 -0.71 13.24
N LEU A 297 -10.20 0.05 13.53
CA LEU A 297 -9.27 0.49 12.49
C LEU A 297 -8.49 -0.67 11.86
N LYS A 298 -8.13 -1.68 12.65
CA LYS A 298 -7.51 -2.92 12.14
C LYS A 298 -8.45 -3.61 11.14
N ALA A 299 -9.75 -3.58 11.41
CA ALA A 299 -10.75 -4.15 10.51
C ALA A 299 -10.87 -3.33 9.23
N GLY A 300 -11.06 -2.01 9.35
CA GLY A 300 -11.09 -1.11 8.20
C GLY A 300 -9.88 -1.31 7.28
N ALA A 301 -8.67 -1.30 7.83
CA ALA A 301 -7.44 -1.51 7.06
C ALA A 301 -7.43 -2.82 6.25
N ALA A 302 -7.93 -3.91 6.82
CA ALA A 302 -7.98 -5.16 6.09
C ALA A 302 -9.15 -5.21 5.08
N TYR A 303 -10.29 -4.59 5.37
CA TYR A 303 -11.36 -4.45 4.38
C TYR A 303 -10.93 -3.59 3.18
N VAL A 304 -10.06 -2.60 3.38
CA VAL A 304 -9.40 -1.90 2.26
C VAL A 304 -8.64 -2.88 1.38
N LEU A 305 -7.86 -3.81 1.95
CA LEU A 305 -7.17 -4.85 1.16
C LEU A 305 -8.15 -5.73 0.37
N GLY A 306 -9.27 -6.12 0.99
CA GLY A 306 -10.30 -6.89 0.32
C GLY A 306 -10.89 -6.15 -0.88
N VAL A 307 -11.33 -4.90 -0.68
CA VAL A 307 -11.85 -4.07 -1.78
C VAL A 307 -10.78 -3.85 -2.84
N LEU A 308 -9.53 -3.67 -2.44
CA LEU A 308 -8.43 -3.47 -3.36
C LEU A 308 -8.20 -4.65 -4.30
N SER A 309 -8.16 -5.86 -3.75
CA SER A 309 -8.04 -7.07 -4.56
C SER A 309 -9.19 -7.23 -5.56
N VAL A 310 -10.41 -6.85 -5.16
CA VAL A 310 -11.58 -6.87 -6.04
C VAL A 310 -11.47 -5.80 -7.13
N LEU A 311 -11.01 -4.58 -6.79
CA LEU A 311 -10.77 -3.52 -7.78
C LEU A 311 -9.67 -3.93 -8.77
N LEU A 312 -8.61 -4.62 -8.34
CA LEU A 312 -7.60 -5.14 -9.26
C LEU A 312 -8.17 -6.16 -10.24
N TRP A 313 -8.98 -7.12 -9.78
CA TRP A 313 -9.67 -8.03 -10.70
C TRP A 313 -10.66 -7.31 -11.62
N ALA A 314 -11.44 -6.37 -11.09
CA ALA A 314 -12.39 -5.60 -11.89
C ALA A 314 -11.67 -4.72 -12.92
N SER A 315 -10.47 -4.22 -12.60
CA SER A 315 -9.64 -3.43 -13.51
C SER A 315 -9.21 -4.18 -14.77
N LEU A 316 -9.21 -5.51 -14.73
CA LEU A 316 -8.92 -6.37 -15.89
C LEU A 316 -10.07 -6.40 -16.91
N ALA A 317 -11.30 -6.11 -16.47
CA ALA A 317 -12.48 -6.10 -17.32
C ALA A 317 -12.89 -4.68 -17.73
N VAL A 318 -12.75 -3.71 -16.82
CA VAL A 318 -13.12 -2.31 -17.04
C VAL A 318 -12.02 -1.42 -16.49
N PRO A 319 -11.52 -0.41 -17.23
CA PRO A 319 -10.54 0.53 -16.70
C PRO A 319 -11.07 1.21 -15.43
N ILE A 320 -10.39 1.00 -14.31
CA ILE A 320 -10.73 1.65 -13.04
C ILE A 320 -9.75 2.81 -12.82
N PRO A 321 -10.22 4.05 -12.65
CA PRO A 321 -9.37 5.17 -12.27
C PRO A 321 -8.80 4.97 -10.86
N GLY A 322 -7.52 5.29 -10.67
CA GLY A 322 -6.88 5.23 -9.34
C GLY A 322 -7.56 6.02 -8.26
N GLY A 323 -8.05 7.21 -8.61
CA GLY A 323 -8.81 8.06 -7.70
C GLY A 323 -10.03 7.33 -7.09
N LEU A 324 -10.65 6.40 -7.80
CA LEU A 324 -11.75 5.59 -7.28
C LEU A 324 -11.25 4.60 -6.22
N ALA A 325 -10.12 3.94 -6.46
CA ALA A 325 -9.51 3.03 -5.48
C ALA A 325 -9.06 3.78 -4.22
N GLY A 326 -8.46 4.96 -4.39
CA GLY A 326 -8.14 5.89 -3.31
C GLY A 326 -9.39 6.22 -2.49
N TRP A 327 -10.47 6.66 -3.15
CA TRP A 327 -11.73 7.01 -2.50
C TRP A 327 -12.33 5.87 -1.67
N PHE A 328 -12.39 4.64 -2.20
CA PHE A 328 -12.87 3.49 -1.42
C PHE A 328 -11.99 3.26 -0.17
N GLY A 329 -10.67 3.40 -0.33
CA GLY A 329 -9.73 3.40 0.79
C GLY A 329 -10.09 4.45 1.85
N SER A 330 -10.18 5.72 1.45
CA SER A 330 -10.46 6.84 2.36
C SER A 330 -11.82 6.69 3.05
N VAL A 331 -12.86 6.22 2.34
CA VAL A 331 -14.21 6.01 2.89
C VAL A 331 -14.22 4.88 3.91
N ILE A 332 -13.62 3.73 3.62
CA ILE A 332 -13.59 2.58 4.54
C ILE A 332 -12.79 2.94 5.79
N ILE A 333 -11.64 3.59 5.64
CA ILE A 333 -10.83 4.06 6.77
C ILE A 333 -11.58 5.15 7.55
N GLY A 334 -12.21 6.11 6.87
CA GLY A 334 -13.02 7.15 7.48
C GLY A 334 -14.16 6.57 8.31
N LEU A 335 -14.91 5.61 7.78
CA LEU A 335 -15.96 4.88 8.51
C LEU A 335 -15.40 4.09 9.69
N ALA A 336 -14.27 3.40 9.52
CA ALA A 336 -13.60 2.67 10.60
C ALA A 336 -13.14 3.62 11.72
N LEU A 337 -12.69 4.82 11.38
CA LEU A 337 -12.33 5.88 12.33
C LEU A 337 -13.57 6.41 13.05
N LEU A 338 -14.61 6.82 12.30
CA LEU A 338 -15.87 7.36 12.84
C LEU A 338 -16.54 6.38 13.81
N THR A 339 -16.61 5.10 13.44
CA THR A 339 -17.21 4.04 14.27
C THR A 339 -16.33 3.65 15.46
N SER A 340 -15.04 3.99 15.44
CA SER A 340 -14.14 3.73 16.55
C SER A 340 -14.05 4.87 17.58
N ILE A 341 -14.48 6.09 17.24
CA ILE A 341 -14.54 7.19 18.21
C ILE A 341 -15.66 6.88 19.21
N PRO A 342 -15.37 6.83 20.53
CA PRO A 342 -16.41 6.65 21.51
C PRO A 342 -17.37 7.84 21.44
N ARG A 343 -18.63 7.61 21.04
CA ARG A 343 -19.70 8.58 21.26
C ARG A 343 -19.73 8.84 22.76
N ARG A 344 -19.31 10.04 23.20
CA ARG A 344 -19.55 10.53 24.56
C ARG A 344 -21.07 10.51 24.75
N ARG A 345 -21.59 9.42 25.32
CA ARG A 345 -22.93 9.45 25.91
C ARG A 345 -22.83 10.48 27.04
N SER A 346 -23.61 11.53 26.88
CA SER A 346 -23.83 12.58 27.86
C SER A 346 -23.97 11.94 29.24
N LEU A 347 -23.02 12.19 30.14
CA LEU A 347 -23.20 11.99 31.58
C LEU A 347 -24.09 13.13 32.08
N ARG A 348 -25.33 13.17 31.60
CA ARG A 348 -26.39 14.06 32.08
C ARG A 348 -27.60 13.19 32.27
N ASN A 349 -27.63 12.55 33.45
CA ASN A 349 -28.80 12.11 34.20
C ASN A 349 -28.32 11.11 35.26
N GLN A 350 -27.68 11.62 36.31
CA GLN A 350 -27.90 11.12 37.66
C GLN A 350 -28.08 12.35 38.55
N ASP A 351 -29.17 12.30 39.31
CA ASP A 351 -29.96 13.37 39.91
C ASP A 351 -29.27 14.20 41.02
N PRO A 352 -29.83 15.37 41.41
CA PRO A 352 -29.21 16.28 42.36
C PRO A 352 -29.22 15.71 43.78
N VAL A 353 -28.07 15.75 44.45
CA VAL A 353 -27.96 15.50 45.89
C VAL A 353 -28.70 16.61 46.63
N ALA A 354 -29.78 16.26 47.33
CA ALA A 354 -30.46 17.16 48.26
C ALA A 354 -29.52 17.50 49.43
N PRO A 355 -29.50 18.74 49.93
CA PRO A 355 -28.69 19.11 51.08
C PRO A 355 -29.31 18.53 52.36
N ALA A 356 -28.51 17.82 53.16
CA ALA A 356 -28.90 17.38 54.49
C ALA A 356 -28.87 18.57 55.45
N SER A 357 -30.02 18.84 56.09
CA SER A 357 -30.15 19.55 57.36
C SER A 357 -29.94 18.57 58.51
#